data_AF-A0A1V9E4D7-F1
#
_entry.id   AF-A0A1V9E4D7-F1
#
_cell.length_a   1.000
_cell.length_b   1.000
_cell.length_c   1.000
_cell.angle_alpha   90.00
_cell.angle_beta   90.00
_cell.angle_gamma   90.00
#
_symmetry.space_group_name_H-M   'P 1'
#
loop_
_entity.id
_entity.type
_entity.pdbx_description
1 polymer ?
#
loop_
_entity_poly.entity_id
_entity_poly.type
_entity_poly.pdbx_seq_one_letter_code
_entity_poly.pdbx_strand_id
1 'polypeptide(L)'
;MIEKPKHTTVSNNGFLPLLLDNIMRHILLILTTFFLLTSCANQATNSPTVSQSQTVDSSILFIGLFPEISTVDLHIYSPDDTLTTDKFQGKQIPTSFYKYLKFDNNIDPVMADTSYHFFSCFQFKITDTKIGLIIRRPSQYSETAIDLYTWDNSQKKIVDVTNLTDAFGDEGWHFVQDAWVKDLNNDKNLDIITRRKDVDQDLDDTTKISRKDSLFVFLNNGATFKKTNFQLDTSKFQLKYWTD
;
A
#
# COMPACT_ATOMS: atom_id res chain seq x y z
N MET A 1 -48.35 33.39 -13.30
CA MET A 1 -48.35 32.81 -14.67
C MET A 1 -46.95 32.24 -14.87
N ILE A 2 -46.69 30.93 -14.71
CA ILE A 2 -47.07 29.79 -15.58
C ILE A 2 -46.52 30.07 -17.00
N GLU A 3 -45.50 29.37 -17.52
CA GLU A 3 -45.46 27.93 -17.84
C GLU A 3 -44.06 27.29 -17.71
N LYS A 4 -44.04 26.00 -17.32
CA LYS A 4 -42.92 25.05 -17.49
C LYS A 4 -43.06 24.32 -18.83
N PRO A 5 -41.97 23.98 -19.54
CA PRO A 5 -42.04 23.12 -20.71
C PRO A 5 -42.18 21.63 -20.35
N LYS A 6 -42.99 20.95 -21.18
CA LYS A 6 -43.51 19.58 -21.03
C LYS A 6 -42.45 18.50 -21.30
N HIS A 7 -42.52 17.43 -20.52
CA HIS A 7 -41.93 16.13 -20.81
C HIS A 7 -42.67 15.45 -21.97
N THR A 8 -41.92 14.87 -22.91
CA THR A 8 -42.45 13.94 -23.92
C THR A 8 -41.89 12.55 -23.65
N THR A 9 -42.79 11.67 -23.25
CA THR A 9 -42.57 10.23 -23.06
C THR A 9 -42.65 9.53 -24.41
N VAL A 10 -41.63 8.76 -24.79
CA VAL A 10 -41.71 7.82 -25.92
C VAL A 10 -41.71 6.41 -25.34
N SER A 11 -42.85 5.73 -25.45
CA SER A 11 -42.97 4.29 -25.21
C SER A 11 -42.64 3.54 -26.50
N ASN A 12 -41.73 2.57 -26.44
CA ASN A 12 -41.66 1.51 -27.44
C ASN A 12 -41.89 0.16 -26.76
N ASN A 13 -43.07 -0.39 -27.03
CA ASN A 13 -43.40 -1.79 -26.83
C ASN A 13 -42.95 -2.57 -28.07
N GLY A 14 -42.40 -3.77 -27.89
CA GLY A 14 -42.49 -4.80 -28.91
C GLY A 14 -41.47 -5.92 -28.86
N PHE A 15 -41.96 -7.13 -28.53
CA PHE A 15 -41.65 -8.44 -29.17
C PHE A 15 -40.23 -9.02 -28.99
N LEU A 16 -39.98 -10.30 -28.71
CA LEU A 16 -40.61 -11.53 -28.17
C LEU A 16 -39.39 -12.47 -27.85
N PRO A 17 -39.52 -13.74 -27.40
CA PRO A 17 -38.65 -14.40 -26.42
C PRO A 17 -37.84 -15.56 -27.07
N LEU A 18 -37.33 -16.47 -26.24
CA LEU A 18 -36.87 -17.84 -26.57
C LEU A 18 -35.48 -17.95 -27.21
N LEU A 19 -34.46 -18.11 -26.36
CA LEU A 19 -33.39 -19.08 -26.61
C LEU A 19 -32.61 -19.43 -25.32
N LEU A 20 -33.31 -20.02 -24.36
CA LEU A 20 -32.70 -20.93 -23.38
C LEU A 20 -33.08 -22.36 -23.81
N ASP A 21 -32.22 -23.32 -23.48
CA ASP A 21 -32.44 -24.79 -23.56
C ASP A 21 -31.80 -25.63 -24.67
N ASN A 22 -30.60 -25.32 -25.19
CA ASN A 22 -29.92 -26.33 -26.04
C ASN A 22 -28.39 -26.48 -26.02
N ILE A 23 -27.67 -25.89 -25.06
CA ILE A 23 -26.19 -26.05 -24.98
C ILE A 23 -25.73 -26.82 -23.72
N MET A 24 -26.64 -27.19 -22.81
CA MET A 24 -26.31 -27.83 -21.53
C MET A 24 -26.63 -29.34 -21.46
N ARG A 25 -26.66 -30.04 -22.61
CA ARG A 25 -26.91 -31.50 -22.66
C ARG A 25 -25.87 -32.32 -23.43
N HIS A 26 -24.79 -31.73 -23.95
CA HIS A 26 -23.79 -32.46 -24.76
C HIS A 26 -22.34 -32.38 -24.25
N ILE A 27 -22.08 -31.78 -23.09
CA ILE A 27 -20.74 -31.76 -22.44
C ILE A 27 -20.70 -32.70 -21.21
N LEU A 28 -21.68 -33.62 -21.11
CA LEU A 28 -21.76 -34.61 -20.04
C LEU A 28 -21.89 -36.02 -20.61
N LEU A 29 -21.05 -36.39 -21.60
CA LEU A 29 -21.01 -37.76 -22.15
C LEU A 29 -19.78 -38.06 -23.03
N ILE A 30 -18.66 -37.35 -22.84
CA ILE A 30 -17.42 -37.61 -23.56
C ILE A 30 -16.30 -37.81 -22.54
N LEU A 31 -15.94 -39.09 -22.41
CA LEU A 31 -14.66 -39.63 -21.92
C LEU A 31 -14.45 -39.81 -20.41
N THR A 32 -15.39 -40.52 -19.79
CA THR A 32 -15.12 -41.53 -18.74
C THR A 32 -14.71 -42.88 -19.34
N THR A 33 -13.70 -42.89 -20.21
CA THR A 33 -13.15 -44.13 -20.81
C THR A 33 -11.70 -43.93 -21.23
N PHE A 34 -10.78 -43.86 -20.26
CA PHE A 34 -9.40 -44.33 -20.45
C PHE A 34 -8.80 -44.76 -19.11
N PHE A 35 -9.41 -45.80 -18.55
CA PHE A 35 -8.88 -46.57 -17.42
C PHE A 35 -8.13 -47.77 -18.00
N LEU A 36 -6.85 -47.64 -18.32
CA LEU A 36 -5.96 -48.77 -18.60
C LEU A 36 -4.52 -48.46 -18.15
N LEU A 37 -4.23 -48.88 -16.92
CA LEU A 37 -3.07 -49.68 -16.51
C LEU A 37 -1.67 -49.25 -16.98
N THR A 38 -0.93 -48.58 -16.10
CA THR A 38 0.51 -48.82 -15.91
C THR A 38 0.85 -48.90 -14.42
N SER A 39 0.73 -50.13 -13.88
CA SER A 39 1.40 -50.55 -12.66
C SER A 39 2.89 -50.69 -12.96
N CYS A 40 3.70 -49.69 -12.62
CA CYS A 40 5.15 -49.87 -12.54
C CYS A 40 5.52 -50.41 -11.16
N ALA A 41 6.20 -51.55 -11.20
CA ALA A 41 6.66 -52.32 -10.07
C ALA A 41 7.61 -51.54 -9.15
N ASN A 42 7.47 -51.83 -7.85
CA ASN A 42 8.41 -51.48 -6.79
C ASN A 42 9.82 -51.99 -7.12
N GLN A 43 10.77 -51.07 -7.27
CA GLN A 43 12.17 -51.33 -6.92
C GLN A 43 12.50 -50.46 -5.70
N ALA A 44 12.62 -51.11 -4.55
CA ALA A 44 13.20 -50.52 -3.36
C ALA A 44 14.72 -50.39 -3.55
N THR A 45 15.15 -49.28 -4.13
CA THR A 45 16.53 -48.80 -4.05
C THR A 45 16.64 -47.88 -2.84
N ASN A 46 17.25 -48.38 -1.77
CA ASN A 46 17.70 -47.57 -0.63
C ASN A 46 18.76 -46.57 -1.13
N SER A 47 18.31 -45.40 -1.58
CA SER A 47 19.15 -44.23 -1.79
C SER A 47 19.27 -43.49 -0.47
N PRO A 48 20.46 -42.94 -0.13
CA PRO A 48 20.64 -42.20 1.10
C PRO A 48 19.67 -41.03 1.14
N THR A 49 18.93 -40.91 2.25
CA THR A 49 18.08 -39.77 2.56
C THR A 49 18.95 -38.52 2.57
N VAL A 50 19.08 -37.87 1.41
CA VAL A 50 19.55 -36.50 1.31
C VAL A 50 18.52 -35.68 2.08
N SER A 51 18.91 -35.20 3.26
CA SER A 51 18.14 -34.25 4.03
C SER A 51 17.84 -33.07 3.12
N GLN A 52 16.62 -33.02 2.58
CA GLN A 52 16.15 -31.88 1.80
C GLN A 52 16.21 -30.68 2.75
N SER A 53 17.22 -29.84 2.57
CA SER A 53 17.24 -28.51 3.15
C SER A 53 15.95 -27.84 2.72
N GLN A 54 15.00 -27.68 3.65
CA GLN A 54 13.76 -26.95 3.37
C GLN A 54 14.17 -25.56 2.93
N THR A 55 14.09 -25.29 1.63
CA THR A 55 14.33 -23.97 1.07
C THR A 55 13.23 -23.07 1.59
N VAL A 56 13.56 -22.30 2.64
CA VAL A 56 12.66 -21.30 3.23
C VAL A 56 12.23 -20.35 2.10
N ASP A 57 10.93 -20.15 1.97
CA ASP A 57 10.37 -19.25 0.97
C ASP A 57 10.94 -17.84 1.17
N SER A 58 11.58 -17.31 0.12
CA SER A 58 12.19 -15.96 0.13
C SER A 58 11.21 -14.86 0.51
N SER A 59 9.90 -15.05 0.31
CA SER A 59 8.88 -14.10 0.73
C SER A 59 8.66 -14.08 2.24
N ILE A 60 8.78 -15.22 2.91
CA ILE A 60 8.71 -15.31 4.38
C ILE A 60 9.90 -14.57 5.00
N LEU A 61 11.09 -14.74 4.41
CA LEU A 61 12.28 -14.02 4.85
C LEU A 61 12.13 -12.50 4.68
N PHE A 62 11.51 -12.06 3.58
CA PHE A 62 11.24 -10.64 3.34
C PHE A 62 10.30 -10.05 4.39
N ILE A 63 9.18 -10.71 4.69
CA ILE A 63 8.24 -10.26 5.72
C ILE A 63 8.88 -10.29 7.11
N GLY A 64 9.77 -11.27 7.36
CA GLY A 64 10.54 -11.36 8.60
C GLY A 64 11.50 -10.19 8.86
N LEU A 65 11.74 -9.30 7.88
CA LEU A 65 12.53 -8.08 8.09
C LEU A 65 11.81 -7.02 8.93
N PHE A 66 10.49 -7.15 9.10
CA PHE A 66 9.64 -6.13 9.69
C PHE A 66 9.21 -6.54 11.12
N PRO A 67 9.63 -5.81 12.17
CA PRO A 67 9.08 -6.04 13.50
C PRO A 67 7.61 -5.60 13.57
N GLU A 68 6.80 -6.29 14.37
CA GLU A 68 5.39 -5.90 14.56
C GLU A 68 5.27 -4.59 15.36
N ILE A 69 4.27 -3.78 15.04
CA ILE A 69 3.91 -2.57 15.78
C ILE A 69 2.42 -2.57 16.14
N SER A 70 2.10 -2.00 17.31
CA SER A 70 0.72 -1.71 17.69
C SER A 70 0.17 -0.56 16.85
N THR A 71 -1.06 -0.70 16.38
CA THR A 71 -1.76 0.33 15.59
C THR A 71 -2.58 1.28 16.46
N VAL A 72 -2.68 1.03 17.78
CA VAL A 72 -3.37 1.91 18.71
C VAL A 72 -2.64 3.26 18.78
N ASP A 73 -3.30 4.31 18.29
CA ASP A 73 -2.76 5.68 18.20
C ASP A 73 -1.41 5.78 17.48
N LEU A 74 -1.21 4.95 16.46
CA LEU A 74 0.03 4.93 15.69
C LEU A 74 0.18 6.23 14.88
N HIS A 75 1.09 7.09 15.34
CA HIS A 75 1.58 8.28 14.65
C HIS A 75 2.92 7.98 13.98
N ILE A 76 2.97 8.26 12.67
CA ILE A 76 4.07 8.00 11.76
C ILE A 76 4.56 9.35 11.22
N TYR A 77 5.86 9.58 11.27
CA TYR A 77 6.50 10.83 10.91
C TYR A 77 7.87 10.54 10.30
N SER A 78 8.37 11.48 9.50
CA SER A 78 9.65 11.37 8.81
C SER A 78 10.77 11.35 9.84
N PRO A 79 11.73 10.42 9.76
CA PRO A 79 12.78 10.33 10.77
C PRO A 79 13.71 11.54 10.68
N ASP A 80 14.18 12.02 11.83
CA ASP A 80 15.30 12.94 11.87
C ASP A 80 16.60 12.13 11.79
N ASP A 81 17.34 12.28 10.70
CA ASP A 81 18.59 11.56 10.47
C ASP A 81 19.72 11.92 11.42
N THR A 82 19.59 13.02 12.17
CA THR A 82 20.50 13.36 13.26
C THR A 82 20.23 12.55 14.54
N LEU A 83 19.04 11.94 14.65
CA LEU A 83 18.61 11.19 15.82
C LEU A 83 18.67 9.67 15.55
N THR A 84 19.75 9.05 16.04
CA THR A 84 19.97 7.59 15.94
C THR A 84 18.93 6.74 16.69
N THR A 85 18.13 7.35 17.57
CA THR A 85 17.10 6.68 18.36
C THR A 85 15.70 6.78 17.77
N ASP A 86 15.54 7.35 16.57
CA ASP A 86 14.22 7.47 15.95
C ASP A 86 13.69 6.07 15.57
N LYS A 87 12.45 5.77 15.99
CA LYS A 87 11.84 4.45 15.78
C LYS A 87 11.64 4.12 14.29
N PHE A 88 11.59 5.13 13.41
CA PHE A 88 11.42 4.93 11.98
C PHE A 88 12.73 4.89 11.18
N GLN A 89 13.90 4.87 11.84
CA GLN A 89 15.19 4.60 11.18
C GLN A 89 15.17 3.26 10.42
N GLY A 90 14.53 2.24 11.01
CA GLY A 90 14.38 0.92 10.41
C GLY A 90 15.70 0.17 10.23
N LYS A 91 15.65 -0.92 9.46
CA LYS A 91 16.83 -1.70 9.05
C LYS A 91 16.90 -1.75 7.53
N GLN A 92 18.09 -1.57 6.96
CA GLN A 92 18.26 -1.62 5.52
C GLN A 92 17.74 -2.96 4.97
N ILE A 93 16.87 -2.89 3.96
CA ILE A 93 16.35 -4.04 3.23
C ILE A 93 17.46 -4.52 2.29
N PRO A 94 17.89 -5.79 2.37
CA PRO A 94 18.84 -6.33 1.40
C PRO A 94 18.31 -6.19 -0.03
N THR A 95 19.19 -5.80 -0.96
CA THR A 95 18.85 -5.59 -2.37
C THR A 95 18.27 -6.85 -3.05
N SER A 96 18.60 -8.04 -2.55
CA SER A 96 18.02 -9.31 -2.98
C SER A 96 16.50 -9.41 -2.77
N PHE A 97 15.93 -8.57 -1.90
CA PHE A 97 14.49 -8.47 -1.65
C PHE A 97 13.80 -7.34 -2.43
N TYR A 98 14.54 -6.49 -3.16
CA TYR A 98 13.94 -5.37 -3.90
C TYR A 98 12.94 -5.84 -4.98
N LYS A 99 13.05 -7.09 -5.45
CA LYS A 99 12.06 -7.75 -6.33
C LYS A 99 10.63 -7.78 -5.77
N TYR A 100 10.46 -7.61 -4.45
CA TYR A 100 9.16 -7.54 -3.79
C TYR A 100 8.60 -6.13 -3.69
N LEU A 101 9.46 -5.12 -3.84
CA LEU A 101 9.06 -3.72 -3.75
C LEU A 101 8.43 -3.29 -5.08
N LYS A 102 7.40 -2.45 -4.97
CA LYS A 102 6.85 -1.71 -6.09
C LYS A 102 7.47 -0.32 -6.09
N PHE A 103 8.20 -0.01 -7.15
CA PHE A 103 8.71 1.33 -7.39
C PHE A 103 7.71 2.08 -8.26
N ASP A 104 7.45 3.35 -7.96
CA ASP A 104 6.78 4.23 -8.92
C ASP A 104 7.75 4.49 -10.08
N ASN A 105 7.22 4.71 -11.28
CA ASN A 105 8.01 4.93 -12.49
C ASN A 105 8.89 6.20 -12.41
N ASN A 106 8.62 7.07 -11.43
CA ASN A 106 9.39 8.29 -11.16
C ASN A 106 10.63 8.06 -10.27
N ILE A 107 10.83 6.84 -9.76
CA ILE A 107 11.94 6.48 -8.86
C ILE A 107 13.18 6.01 -9.66
N ASP A 108 13.00 5.56 -10.90
CA ASP A 108 14.03 4.91 -11.71
C ASP A 108 15.23 5.81 -12.12
N PRO A 109 15.10 7.14 -12.30
CA PRO A 109 16.26 7.98 -12.63
C PRO A 109 17.13 8.39 -11.43
N VAL A 110 16.57 8.40 -10.21
CA VAL A 110 17.27 8.87 -8.99
C VAL A 110 18.01 7.73 -8.28
N MET A 111 17.53 6.49 -8.44
CA MET A 111 18.15 5.28 -7.86
C MET A 111 19.33 4.72 -8.67
N ALA A 112 19.66 5.32 -9.81
CA ALA A 112 20.81 4.90 -10.62
C ALA A 112 22.15 5.17 -9.91
N ASP A 113 22.15 6.04 -8.90
CA ASP A 113 23.26 6.17 -7.95
C ASP A 113 23.03 5.24 -6.75
N THR A 114 23.97 4.34 -6.50
CA THR A 114 23.87 3.23 -5.52
C THR A 114 23.82 3.68 -4.04
N SER A 115 23.67 4.97 -3.77
CA SER A 115 23.73 5.56 -2.43
C SER A 115 22.43 5.46 -1.64
N TYR A 116 21.30 5.22 -2.31
CA TYR A 116 19.98 5.27 -1.71
C TYR A 116 19.43 3.91 -1.29
N HIS A 117 18.85 3.88 -0.08
CA HIS A 117 18.45 2.63 0.56
C HIS A 117 16.99 2.59 0.97
N PHE A 118 16.41 1.40 0.97
CA PHE A 118 15.09 1.14 1.58
C PHE A 118 15.30 0.51 2.95
N PHE A 119 14.47 0.88 3.92
CA PHE A 119 14.55 0.39 5.28
C PHE A 119 13.21 -0.21 5.74
N SER A 120 13.26 -1.40 6.33
CA SER A 120 12.11 -2.02 6.98
C SER A 120 11.94 -1.41 8.37
N CYS A 121 10.84 -0.67 8.57
CA CYS A 121 10.55 -0.07 9.88
C CYS A 121 9.70 -1.02 10.72
N PHE A 122 8.47 -1.30 10.27
CA PHE A 122 7.50 -2.10 11.04
C PHE A 122 6.48 -2.79 10.14
N GLN A 123 5.73 -3.74 10.70
CA GLN A 123 4.53 -4.29 10.09
C GLN A 123 3.34 -4.30 11.05
N PHE A 124 2.14 -4.31 10.49
CA PHE A 124 0.92 -4.57 11.24
C PHE A 124 -0.11 -5.28 10.36
N LYS A 125 -1.05 -5.98 10.99
CA LYS A 125 -2.12 -6.70 10.31
C LYS A 125 -3.18 -5.71 9.80
N ILE A 126 -3.54 -5.81 8.51
CA ILE A 126 -4.69 -5.07 7.94
C ILE A 126 -5.91 -5.99 7.91
N THR A 127 -5.74 -7.21 7.39
CA THR A 127 -6.74 -8.29 7.39
C THR A 127 -6.06 -9.63 7.67
N ASP A 128 -6.79 -10.74 7.67
CA ASP A 128 -6.19 -12.08 7.77
C ASP A 128 -5.26 -12.43 6.60
N THR A 129 -5.44 -11.79 5.44
CA THR A 129 -4.66 -12.05 4.22
C THR A 129 -3.74 -10.91 3.83
N LYS A 130 -3.81 -9.76 4.53
CA LYS A 130 -3.05 -8.56 4.19
C LYS A 130 -2.27 -8.00 5.36
N ILE A 131 -1.03 -7.64 5.08
CA ILE A 131 -0.09 -7.03 6.04
C ILE A 131 0.28 -5.65 5.52
N GLY A 132 0.25 -4.65 6.40
CA GLY A 132 0.81 -3.34 6.15
C GLY A 132 2.29 -3.32 6.53
N LEU A 133 3.16 -2.99 5.58
CA LEU A 133 4.60 -2.85 5.78
C LEU A 133 4.95 -1.36 5.75
N ILE A 134 5.50 -0.83 6.84
CA ILE A 134 6.01 0.54 6.93
C ILE A 134 7.45 0.52 6.42
N ILE A 135 7.68 1.16 5.28
CA ILE A 135 8.97 1.20 4.60
C ILE A 135 9.43 2.66 4.51
N ARG A 136 10.59 2.94 5.10
CA ARG A 136 11.33 4.18 4.85
C ARG A 136 12.07 4.04 3.53
N ARG A 137 11.97 5.06 2.68
CA ARG A 137 12.52 5.05 1.33
C ARG A 137 13.14 6.40 0.97
N PRO A 138 13.92 6.43 -0.12
CA PRO A 138 14.43 7.67 -0.69
C PRO A 138 13.32 8.64 -1.08
N SER A 139 13.54 9.91 -0.72
CA SER A 139 12.89 11.09 -1.28
C SER A 139 13.89 11.82 -2.19
N GLN A 140 13.70 13.11 -2.45
CA GLN A 140 14.48 13.87 -3.43
C GLN A 140 15.98 13.98 -3.10
N TYR A 141 16.36 14.12 -1.82
CA TYR A 141 17.76 14.28 -1.40
C TYR A 141 18.23 13.38 -0.25
N SER A 142 17.32 12.66 0.39
CA SER A 142 17.60 11.80 1.56
C SER A 142 16.49 10.76 1.71
N GLU A 143 16.70 9.75 2.56
CA GLU A 143 15.69 8.72 2.83
C GLU A 143 14.60 9.16 3.80
N THR A 144 14.03 10.35 3.67
CA THR A 144 13.04 10.91 4.61
C THR A 144 11.62 10.38 4.44
N ALA A 145 11.28 9.84 3.27
CA ALA A 145 9.92 9.42 2.97
C ALA A 145 9.59 8.06 3.61
N ILE A 146 8.36 7.90 4.09
CA ILE A 146 7.83 6.61 4.53
C ILE A 146 6.51 6.35 3.84
N ASP A 147 6.36 5.13 3.32
CA ASP A 147 5.14 4.64 2.71
C ASP A 147 4.61 3.39 3.43
N LEU A 148 3.30 3.18 3.34
CA LEU A 148 2.64 1.93 3.67
C LEU A 148 2.53 1.06 2.42
N TYR A 149 3.22 -0.06 2.43
CA TYR A 149 3.16 -1.09 1.42
C TYR A 149 2.17 -2.18 1.88
N THR A 150 1.09 -2.40 1.13
CA THR A 150 0.12 -3.46 1.43
C THR A 150 0.56 -4.76 0.77
N TRP A 151 1.00 -5.71 1.58
CA TRP A 151 1.39 -7.05 1.16
C TRP A 151 0.20 -8.01 1.21
N ASP A 152 -0.03 -8.74 0.13
CA ASP A 152 -1.02 -9.81 0.05
C ASP A 152 -0.34 -11.18 0.23
N ASN A 153 -0.66 -11.87 1.32
CA ASN A 153 -0.05 -13.15 1.68
C ASN A 153 -0.39 -14.27 0.68
N SER A 154 -1.56 -14.22 0.04
CA SER A 154 -1.99 -15.22 -0.92
C SER A 154 -1.26 -15.04 -2.26
N GLN A 155 -1.05 -13.78 -2.67
CA GLN A 155 -0.38 -13.45 -3.93
C GLN A 155 1.14 -13.27 -3.79
N LYS A 156 1.65 -13.22 -2.56
CA LYS A 156 3.06 -13.00 -2.21
C LYS A 156 3.66 -11.77 -2.92
N LYS A 157 2.91 -10.67 -2.92
CA LYS A 157 3.31 -9.42 -3.58
C LYS A 157 2.65 -8.20 -2.94
N ILE A 158 3.20 -7.03 -3.27
CA ILE A 158 2.60 -5.73 -2.95
C ILE A 158 1.43 -5.45 -3.90
N VAL A 159 0.28 -5.07 -3.32
CA VAL A 159 -0.95 -4.75 -4.06
C VAL A 159 -1.34 -3.29 -3.99
N ASP A 160 -0.82 -2.53 -3.02
CA ASP A 160 -1.09 -1.11 -2.84
C ASP A 160 0.10 -0.42 -2.15
N VAL A 161 0.28 0.88 -2.43
CA VAL A 161 1.30 1.72 -1.80
C VAL A 161 0.68 3.07 -1.48
N THR A 162 0.72 3.49 -0.22
CA THR A 162 0.22 4.78 0.24
C THR A 162 1.35 5.58 0.87
N ASN A 163 1.63 6.78 0.38
CA ASN A 163 2.58 7.67 1.03
C ASN A 163 2.03 8.15 2.37
N LEU A 164 2.82 8.00 3.43
CA LEU A 164 2.41 8.34 4.80
C LEU A 164 3.02 9.67 5.21
N THR A 165 4.33 9.78 5.09
CA THR A 165 5.08 10.92 5.61
C THR A 165 6.28 11.20 4.71
N ASP A 166 6.67 12.46 4.68
CA ASP A 166 7.93 12.94 4.14
C ASP A 166 8.18 14.33 4.75
N ALA A 167 9.44 14.74 4.76
CA ALA A 167 9.86 16.05 5.17
C ALA A 167 10.97 16.50 4.24
N PHE A 168 10.85 17.73 3.74
CA PHE A 168 11.78 18.26 2.75
C PHE A 168 11.80 19.78 2.83
N GLY A 169 12.94 20.37 2.51
CA GLY A 169 13.05 21.79 2.27
C GLY A 169 14.19 22.13 1.32
N ASP A 170 13.93 23.08 0.44
CA ASP A 170 14.91 23.63 -0.49
C ASP A 170 14.48 25.04 -0.94
N GLU A 171 15.44 25.93 -1.18
CA GLU A 171 15.23 27.26 -1.78
C GLU A 171 14.02 28.06 -1.23
N GLY A 172 13.87 28.13 0.09
CA GLY A 172 12.80 28.91 0.74
C GLY A 172 11.46 28.17 0.84
N TRP A 173 11.33 27.02 0.20
CA TRP A 173 10.19 26.12 0.32
C TRP A 173 10.49 24.95 1.24
N HIS A 174 9.57 24.59 2.13
CA HIS A 174 9.67 23.34 2.90
C HIS A 174 8.29 22.80 3.27
N PHE A 175 8.24 21.50 3.55
CA PHE A 175 7.04 20.87 4.08
C PHE A 175 7.37 19.79 5.11
N VAL A 176 6.39 19.55 5.98
CA VAL A 176 6.36 18.39 6.89
C VAL A 176 5.02 17.70 6.70
N GLN A 177 5.05 16.39 6.47
CA GLN A 177 3.87 15.56 6.41
C GLN A 177 3.97 14.43 7.43
N ASP A 178 2.92 14.19 8.21
CA ASP A 178 2.81 13.03 9.10
C ASP A 178 1.56 12.21 8.76
N ALA A 179 1.50 10.99 9.28
CA ALA A 179 0.34 10.12 9.19
C ALA A 179 -0.11 9.54 10.53
N TRP A 180 -1.39 9.21 10.63
CA TRP A 180 -2.00 8.50 11.74
C TRP A 180 -2.78 7.30 11.22
N VAL A 181 -2.65 6.16 11.90
CA VAL A 181 -3.41 4.94 11.62
C VAL A 181 -4.46 4.78 12.72
N LYS A 182 -5.75 4.86 12.36
CA LYS A 182 -6.88 4.81 13.32
C LYS A 182 -8.13 4.27 12.63
N ASP A 183 -9.03 3.66 13.39
CA ASP A 183 -10.39 3.38 12.94
C ASP A 183 -11.24 4.66 13.11
N LEU A 184 -11.66 5.29 12.02
CA LEU A 184 -12.40 6.57 12.07
C LEU A 184 -13.91 6.40 12.18
N ASN A 185 -14.44 5.27 11.71
CA ASN A 185 -15.87 5.05 11.54
C ASN A 185 -16.41 3.91 12.45
N ASN A 186 -15.56 3.34 13.30
CA ASN A 186 -15.82 2.21 14.19
C ASN A 186 -16.20 0.92 13.44
N ASP A 187 -15.74 0.74 12.20
CA ASP A 187 -15.96 -0.48 11.41
C ASP A 187 -14.91 -1.57 11.66
N LYS A 188 -13.94 -1.29 12.55
CA LYS A 188 -12.78 -2.12 12.91
C LYS A 188 -11.70 -2.24 11.83
N ASN A 189 -11.85 -1.55 10.70
CA ASN A 189 -10.80 -1.39 9.73
C ASN A 189 -9.92 -0.20 10.12
N LEU A 190 -8.63 -0.33 9.86
CA LEU A 190 -7.70 0.78 10.03
C LEU A 190 -7.79 1.71 8.83
N ASP A 191 -7.94 3.00 9.09
CA ASP A 191 -7.85 4.09 8.11
C ASP A 191 -6.54 4.86 8.29
N ILE A 192 -6.18 5.65 7.27
CA ILE A 192 -5.01 6.51 7.29
C ILE A 192 -5.46 7.96 7.21
N ILE A 193 -4.94 8.78 8.12
CA ILE A 193 -5.00 10.24 8.02
C ILE A 193 -3.60 10.73 7.70
N THR A 194 -3.43 11.57 6.69
CA THR A 194 -2.19 12.32 6.50
C THR A 194 -2.46 13.80 6.69
N ARG A 195 -1.51 14.51 7.30
CA ARG A 195 -1.54 15.97 7.37
C ARG A 195 -0.21 16.49 6.87
N ARG A 196 -0.25 17.51 6.02
CA ARG A 196 0.92 18.18 5.45
C ARG A 196 0.79 19.67 5.63
N LYS A 197 1.83 20.30 6.17
CA LYS A 197 2.01 21.74 6.15
C LYS A 197 3.16 22.10 5.22
N ASP A 198 2.94 23.07 4.35
CA ASP A 198 3.92 23.65 3.45
C ASP A 198 4.14 25.12 3.81
N VAL A 199 5.39 25.57 3.71
CA VAL A 199 5.80 26.97 3.75
C VAL A 199 6.59 27.27 2.50
N ASP A 200 6.29 28.39 1.88
CA ASP A 200 7.00 28.92 0.72
C ASP A 200 7.36 30.38 1.00
N GLN A 201 8.65 30.69 1.05
CA GLN A 201 9.16 32.03 1.29
C GLN A 201 9.82 32.56 0.02
N ASP A 202 9.36 33.72 -0.42
CA ASP A 202 9.97 34.45 -1.54
C ASP A 202 11.43 34.82 -1.19
N LEU A 203 12.37 34.35 -2.01
CA LEU A 203 13.80 34.55 -1.80
C LEU A 203 14.23 36.01 -2.01
N ASP A 204 13.51 36.76 -2.85
CA ASP A 204 13.79 38.17 -3.14
C ASP A 204 13.09 39.09 -2.13
N ASP A 205 12.01 38.63 -1.51
CA ASP A 205 11.24 39.37 -0.51
C ASP A 205 10.84 38.47 0.66
N THR A 206 11.73 38.37 1.64
CA THR A 206 11.55 37.55 2.85
C THR A 206 10.28 37.87 3.67
N THR A 207 9.59 38.97 3.39
CA THR A 207 8.31 39.31 4.03
C THR A 207 7.11 38.57 3.43
N LYS A 208 7.25 38.01 2.22
CA LYS A 208 6.19 37.22 1.57
C LYS A 208 6.36 35.75 1.89
N ILE A 209 5.46 35.26 2.75
CA ILE A 209 5.41 33.86 3.16
C ILE A 209 4.01 33.31 2.83
N SER A 210 3.97 32.24 2.04
CA SER A 210 2.77 31.45 1.80
C SER A 210 2.79 30.21 2.70
N ARG A 211 1.61 29.86 3.25
CA ARG A 211 1.43 28.68 4.08
C ARG A 211 0.24 27.88 3.60
N LYS A 212 0.40 26.57 3.53
CA LYS A 212 -0.68 25.63 3.19
C LYS A 212 -0.76 24.57 4.28
N ASP A 213 -1.97 24.23 4.69
CA ASP A 213 -2.25 23.14 5.62
C ASP A 213 -3.30 22.24 4.98
N SER A 214 -2.96 20.98 4.81
CA SER A 214 -3.82 20.00 4.13
C SER A 214 -3.91 18.72 4.95
N LEU A 215 -5.12 18.17 5.02
CA LEU A 215 -5.40 16.89 5.66
C LEU A 215 -6.15 16.00 4.67
N PHE A 216 -5.71 14.75 4.55
CA PHE A 216 -6.35 13.76 3.70
C PHE A 216 -6.68 12.51 4.50
N VAL A 217 -7.85 11.94 4.22
CA VAL A 217 -8.32 10.70 4.82
C VAL A 217 -8.40 9.63 3.76
N PHE A 218 -7.79 8.49 4.03
CA PHE A 218 -7.83 7.30 3.19
C PHE A 218 -8.56 6.20 3.95
N LEU A 219 -9.77 5.90 3.51
CA LEU A 219 -10.56 4.82 4.12
C LEU A 219 -10.14 3.47 3.54
N ASN A 220 -10.06 2.48 4.41
CA ASN A 220 -9.77 1.11 4.00
C ASN A 220 -11.06 0.38 3.63
N ASN A 221 -11.10 -0.16 2.41
CA ASN A 221 -12.25 -0.94 1.93
C ASN A 221 -12.03 -2.46 1.98
N GLY A 222 -11.08 -2.92 2.79
CA GLY A 222 -10.65 -4.31 2.91
C GLY A 222 -9.63 -4.75 1.86
N ALA A 223 -9.35 -3.90 0.86
CA ALA A 223 -8.39 -4.20 -0.19
C ALA A 223 -7.28 -3.14 -0.36
N THR A 224 -7.64 -1.88 -0.26
CA THR A 224 -6.82 -0.71 -0.62
C THR A 224 -7.22 0.50 0.22
N PHE A 225 -6.33 1.47 0.35
CA PHE A 225 -6.63 2.75 0.98
C PHE A 225 -7.07 3.76 -0.08
N LYS A 226 -8.32 4.22 0.00
CA LYS A 226 -8.87 5.18 -0.98
C LYS A 226 -9.02 6.55 -0.35
N LYS A 227 -8.38 7.55 -0.97
CA LYS A 227 -8.56 8.95 -0.61
C LYS A 227 -10.03 9.33 -0.68
N THR A 228 -10.49 10.05 0.34
CA THR A 228 -11.88 10.52 0.46
C THR A 228 -11.93 12.02 0.64
N ASN A 229 -13.15 12.56 0.63
CA ASN A 229 -13.43 13.96 0.95
C ASN A 229 -13.78 14.17 2.42
N PHE A 230 -13.54 13.18 3.29
CA PHE A 230 -13.85 13.26 4.71
C PHE A 230 -13.07 14.42 5.33
N GLN A 231 -13.78 15.31 6.03
CA GLN A 231 -13.19 16.48 6.68
C GLN A 231 -13.00 16.18 8.16
N LEU A 232 -11.79 16.39 8.65
CA LEU A 232 -11.45 16.28 10.06
C LEU A 232 -10.89 17.60 10.57
N ASP A 233 -11.05 17.83 11.87
CA ASP A 233 -10.42 18.93 12.56
C ASP A 233 -8.90 18.71 12.64
N THR A 234 -8.14 19.55 11.93
CA THR A 234 -6.68 19.46 11.84
C THR A 234 -5.99 19.69 13.18
N SER A 235 -6.62 20.38 14.13
CA SER A 235 -6.03 20.65 15.46
C SER A 235 -5.77 19.37 16.28
N LYS A 236 -6.46 18.27 15.93
CA LYS A 236 -6.30 16.95 16.56
C LYS A 236 -5.08 16.17 16.06
N PHE A 237 -4.41 16.66 15.03
CA PHE A 237 -3.35 15.95 14.30
C PHE A 237 -2.08 16.80 14.28
N GLN A 238 -1.39 16.91 15.42
CA GLN A 238 -0.19 17.73 15.55
C GLN A 238 1.02 17.05 14.89
N LEU A 239 1.67 17.77 13.99
CA LEU A 239 2.90 17.30 13.33
C LEU A 239 4.05 17.23 14.34
N LYS A 240 4.85 16.17 14.26
CA LYS A 240 5.93 15.88 15.20
C LYS A 240 6.99 16.99 15.28
N TYR A 241 7.39 17.50 14.12
CA TYR A 241 8.49 18.47 13.98
C TYR A 241 8.01 19.84 13.50
N TRP A 242 6.74 20.18 13.74
CA TRP A 242 6.21 21.50 13.43
C TRP A 242 6.10 22.37 14.68
N THR A 243 6.69 23.57 14.62
CA THR A 243 6.48 24.62 15.62
C THR A 243 5.81 25.81 14.93
N ASP A 244 4.75 26.33 15.53
CA ASP A 244 3.99 27.48 15.02
C ASP A 244 4.69 28.81 15.33
#